data_AF-A0A3L6EGY1-F1
#
_entry.id   AF-A0A3L6EGY1-F1
#
_cell.length_a   1.000
_cell.length_b   1.000
_cell.length_c   1.000
_cell.angle_alpha   90.00
_cell.angle_beta   90.00
_cell.angle_gamma   90.00
#
_symmetry.space_group_name_H-M   'P 1'
#
loop_
_entity.id
_entity.type
_entity.pdbx_description
1 polymer ?
#
loop_
_entity_poly.entity_id
_entity_poly.type
_entity_poly.pdbx_seq_one_letter_code
_entity_poly.pdbx_strand_id
1 'polypeptide(L)'
;MSSASNTAPHSVVADPTTLARKVADIRAAGPTKLQAGTPSVLKYRLTFGFLGLPFAQVIADFDGTLTRYWYDGARGQSSHGLLRQGNEEYDAKREALYQHYHPIEICPDIPLSEKAKLMEEWWEKTHGLLIEGGLTYEAITKSVSDAAIAFREGVVELFEYLEEREIPVLVFSAGLADIIEEVFRQKLHKTFKNIKVVSNRMVFNEEGRLIAFKGKTIHVLNKNEHALDMAAPVHGNPGDPNGFMDDYSLVKKRTNVLLLGDHIGDLGMSDGLNYDNRIAVGFLLVTF
;
A
#
# COMPACT_ATOMS: atom_id res chain seq x y z
N MET A 1 -32.33 27.14 -34.37
CA MET A 1 -30.97 27.43 -33.89
C MET A 1 -30.66 26.44 -32.79
N SER A 2 -29.82 25.45 -33.08
CA SER A 2 -29.44 24.36 -32.20
C SER A 2 -28.25 24.80 -31.35
N SER A 3 -28.37 24.76 -30.02
CA SER A 3 -27.24 24.87 -29.10
C SER A 3 -26.84 23.45 -28.67
N ALA A 4 -25.91 22.86 -29.41
CA ALA A 4 -25.29 21.59 -29.08
C ALA A 4 -24.49 21.72 -27.77
N SER A 5 -24.79 20.85 -26.80
CA SER A 5 -23.97 20.66 -25.61
C SER A 5 -22.66 20.00 -26.00
N ASN A 6 -21.55 20.74 -25.87
CA ASN A 6 -20.20 20.19 -26.02
C ASN A 6 -19.81 19.39 -24.76
N THR A 7 -20.33 18.17 -24.64
CA THR A 7 -19.79 17.17 -23.71
C THR A 7 -18.91 16.21 -24.50
N ALA A 8 -17.60 16.28 -24.27
CA ALA A 8 -16.65 15.34 -24.85
C ALA A 8 -16.96 13.90 -24.36
N PRO A 9 -17.00 12.89 -25.25
CA PRO A 9 -17.53 11.55 -24.95
C PRO A 9 -16.66 10.67 -24.03
N HIS A 10 -15.62 11.21 -23.39
CA HIS A 10 -14.70 10.45 -22.53
C HIS A 10 -14.46 11.04 -21.13
N SER A 11 -15.27 12.02 -20.71
CA SER A 11 -15.18 12.61 -19.38
C SER A 11 -16.07 11.86 -18.39
N VAL A 12 -15.53 10.85 -17.72
CA VAL A 12 -16.24 10.13 -16.64
C VAL A 12 -15.87 10.74 -15.29
N VAL A 13 -16.66 11.71 -14.85
CA VAL A 13 -16.73 12.05 -13.44
C VAL A 13 -18.10 11.61 -12.95
N ALA A 14 -18.15 10.57 -12.11
CA ALA A 14 -19.40 9.96 -11.63
C ALA A 14 -20.31 10.98 -10.90
N ASP A 15 -19.71 11.97 -10.24
CA ASP A 15 -20.38 13.17 -9.73
C ASP A 15 -19.48 14.41 -9.94
N PRO A 16 -19.70 15.15 -11.03
CA PRO A 16 -18.92 16.35 -11.35
C PRO A 16 -18.99 17.42 -10.25
N THR A 17 -20.09 17.46 -9.50
CA THR A 17 -20.36 18.45 -8.45
C THR A 17 -19.56 18.13 -7.20
N THR A 18 -19.56 16.86 -6.77
CA THR A 18 -18.73 16.41 -5.65
C THR A 18 -17.24 16.48 -5.98
N LEU A 19 -16.84 16.14 -7.21
CA LEU A 19 -15.45 16.34 -7.63
C LEU A 19 -15.07 17.82 -7.61
N ALA A 20 -15.91 18.70 -8.18
CA ALA A 20 -15.66 20.13 -8.18
C ALA A 20 -15.55 20.69 -6.76
N ARG A 21 -16.40 20.23 -5.83
CA ARG A 21 -16.33 20.56 -4.41
C ARG A 21 -15.03 20.05 -3.77
N LYS A 22 -14.67 18.77 -3.94
CA LYS A 22 -13.40 18.22 -3.40
C LYS A 22 -12.18 18.94 -3.96
N VAL A 23 -12.18 19.26 -5.26
CA VAL A 23 -11.12 20.05 -5.91
C VAL A 23 -11.09 21.48 -5.36
N ALA A 24 -12.25 22.11 -5.14
CA ALA A 24 -12.35 23.41 -4.51
C ALA A 24 -11.85 23.39 -3.06
N ASP A 25 -12.20 22.35 -2.28
CA ASP A 25 -11.75 22.16 -0.90
C ASP A 25 -10.24 21.94 -0.83
N ILE A 26 -9.66 21.15 -1.74
CA ILE A 26 -8.21 20.96 -1.86
C ILE A 26 -7.51 22.28 -2.22
N ARG A 27 -8.08 23.06 -3.15
CA ARG A 27 -7.54 24.37 -3.54
C ARG A 27 -7.69 25.41 -2.43
N ALA A 28 -8.81 25.39 -1.71
CA ALA A 28 -9.14 26.30 -0.61
C ALA A 28 -8.33 25.96 0.65
N ALA A 29 -7.96 24.70 0.84
CA ALA A 29 -7.05 24.28 1.91
C ALA A 29 -5.62 24.81 1.74
N GLY A 30 -5.32 25.52 0.65
CA GLY A 30 -4.06 26.22 0.42
C GLY A 30 -2.85 25.29 0.22
N PRO A 31 -1.64 25.85 0.07
CA PRO A 31 -0.37 25.08 0.02
C PRO A 31 -0.12 24.23 1.28
N THR A 32 -0.95 24.36 2.31
CA THR A 32 -0.93 23.62 3.56
C THR A 32 -1.41 22.17 3.46
N LYS A 33 -2.18 21.76 2.44
CA LYS A 33 -2.62 20.35 2.27
C LYS A 33 -2.20 19.69 0.95
N LEU A 34 -1.88 20.45 -0.09
CA LEU A 34 -1.36 19.93 -1.36
C LEU A 34 -0.13 20.73 -1.78
N GLN A 35 1.03 20.08 -1.77
CA GLN A 35 2.29 20.64 -2.24
C GLN A 35 2.69 19.93 -3.52
N ALA A 36 3.00 20.70 -4.57
CA ALA A 36 3.49 20.18 -5.84
C ALA A 36 4.86 20.80 -6.13
N GLY A 37 5.90 19.97 -6.22
CA GLY A 37 7.25 20.45 -6.53
C GLY A 37 7.34 21.18 -7.88
N THR A 38 6.54 20.76 -8.86
CA THR A 38 6.45 21.41 -10.18
C THR A 38 4.99 21.50 -10.65
N PRO A 39 4.23 22.55 -10.26
CA PRO A 39 2.79 22.65 -10.52
C PRO A 39 2.40 22.62 -12.00
N SER A 40 3.26 23.12 -12.89
CA SER A 40 3.05 23.11 -14.34
C SER A 40 3.07 21.69 -14.92
N VAL A 41 3.99 20.84 -14.47
CA VAL A 41 4.10 19.44 -14.89
C VAL A 41 2.93 18.62 -14.34
N LEU A 42 2.53 18.86 -13.08
CA LEU A 42 1.38 18.19 -12.47
C LEU A 42 0.08 18.55 -13.19
N LYS A 43 -0.13 19.84 -13.50
CA LYS A 43 -1.29 20.29 -14.26
C LYS A 43 -1.33 19.64 -15.64
N TYR A 44 -0.19 19.57 -16.35
CA TYR A 44 -0.12 18.90 -17.65
C TYR A 44 -0.52 17.42 -17.55
N ARG A 45 0.07 16.67 -16.62
CA ARG A 45 -0.21 15.23 -16.44
C ARG A 45 -1.64 14.91 -15.99
N LEU A 46 -2.26 15.78 -15.18
CA LEU A 46 -3.65 15.61 -14.73
C LEU A 46 -4.68 16.04 -15.79
N THR A 47 -4.39 17.05 -16.59
CA THR A 47 -5.34 17.59 -17.60
C THR A 47 -5.64 16.57 -18.71
N PHE A 48 -4.72 15.64 -18.98
CA PHE A 48 -4.90 14.59 -20.00
C PHE A 48 -5.54 13.30 -19.47
N GLY A 49 -5.99 13.27 -18.21
CA GLY A 49 -6.59 12.07 -17.63
C GLY A 49 -5.57 10.94 -17.54
N PHE A 50 -4.59 11.05 -16.63
CA PHE A 50 -3.49 10.10 -16.45
C PHE A 50 -3.95 8.62 -16.39
N LEU A 51 -5.05 8.35 -15.69
CA LEU A 51 -5.64 7.01 -15.58
C LEU A 51 -6.55 6.62 -16.76
N GLY A 52 -6.73 7.53 -17.72
CA GLY A 52 -7.32 7.27 -19.04
C GLY A 52 -6.28 7.03 -20.14
N LEU A 53 -4.99 7.09 -19.80
CA LEU A 53 -3.93 6.71 -20.73
C LEU A 53 -3.90 5.19 -20.90
N PRO A 54 -3.60 4.68 -22.11
CA PRO A 54 -3.36 3.26 -22.30
C PRO A 54 -2.22 2.81 -21.40
N PHE A 55 -2.30 1.58 -20.90
CA PHE A 55 -1.26 0.98 -20.07
C PHE A 55 -0.99 1.70 -18.73
N ALA A 56 -2.03 2.31 -18.14
CA ALA A 56 -1.97 2.85 -16.78
C ALA A 56 -1.91 1.75 -15.71
N GLN A 57 -1.23 2.03 -14.60
CA GLN A 57 -1.19 1.22 -13.39
C GLN A 57 -1.05 2.08 -12.13
N VAL A 58 -1.50 1.52 -11.00
CA VAL A 58 -1.33 2.11 -9.68
C VAL A 58 -0.43 1.23 -8.84
N ILE A 59 0.54 1.83 -8.16
CA ILE A 59 1.37 1.17 -7.15
C ILE A 59 1.22 1.96 -5.85
N ALA A 60 0.78 1.30 -4.79
CA ALA A 60 0.44 1.95 -3.54
C ALA A 60 1.04 1.21 -2.35
N ASP A 61 1.60 1.96 -1.41
CA ASP A 61 1.79 1.45 -0.06
C ASP A 61 0.44 1.22 0.64
N PHE A 62 0.41 0.44 1.71
CA PHE A 62 -0.79 0.17 2.48
C PHE A 62 -0.88 0.99 3.77
N ASP A 63 0.11 0.88 4.65
CA ASP A 63 0.04 1.31 6.05
C ASP A 63 0.27 2.82 6.17
N GLY A 64 -0.78 3.59 6.46
CA GLY A 64 -0.68 5.06 6.47
C GLY A 64 -0.83 5.67 5.07
N THR A 65 -0.82 4.87 4.01
CA THR A 65 -1.14 5.30 2.64
C THR A 65 -2.59 4.99 2.26
N LEU A 66 -2.97 3.72 2.09
CA LEU A 66 -4.37 3.35 1.82
C LEU A 66 -5.21 3.40 3.11
N THR A 67 -4.59 3.09 4.24
CA THR A 67 -5.22 3.18 5.56
C THR A 67 -4.97 4.55 6.19
N ARG A 68 -5.88 4.97 7.07
CA ARG A 68 -5.78 6.27 7.74
C ARG A 68 -4.66 6.26 8.77
N TYR A 69 -3.84 7.30 8.75
CA TYR A 69 -2.83 7.53 9.77
C TYR A 69 -3.43 7.97 11.13
N TRP A 70 -4.56 8.68 11.10
CA TRP A 70 -5.36 9.05 12.28
C TRP A 70 -6.79 8.59 12.07
N TYR A 71 -7.35 7.89 13.06
CA TYR A 71 -8.72 7.39 13.05
C TYR A 71 -9.32 7.51 14.45
N ASP A 72 -10.51 8.12 14.55
CA ASP A 72 -11.24 8.35 15.80
C ASP A 72 -10.39 8.96 16.95
N GLY A 73 -9.57 9.94 16.61
CA GLY A 73 -8.71 10.66 17.57
C GLY A 73 -7.47 9.88 18.03
N ALA A 74 -7.26 8.67 17.52
CA ALA A 74 -6.10 7.83 17.82
C ALA A 74 -5.24 7.58 16.58
N ARG A 75 -3.99 7.19 16.82
CA ARG A 75 -3.06 6.77 15.77
C ARG A 75 -3.62 5.49 15.12
N GLY A 76 -3.82 5.52 13.81
CA GLY A 76 -4.19 4.33 13.04
C GLY A 76 -3.10 3.27 13.16
N GLN A 77 -3.52 2.01 13.30
CA GLN A 77 -2.60 0.89 13.46
C GLN A 77 -2.05 0.44 12.09
N SER A 78 -0.75 0.17 12.02
CA SER A 78 -0.15 -0.52 10.87
C SER A 78 -0.52 -2.01 10.86
N SER A 79 -0.29 -2.70 9.75
CA SER A 79 -0.48 -4.15 9.63
C SER A 79 0.21 -4.93 10.76
N HIS A 80 1.45 -4.59 11.09
CA HIS A 80 2.15 -5.11 12.27
C HIS A 80 1.49 -4.66 13.58
N GLY A 81 1.04 -3.40 13.63
CA GLY A 81 0.34 -2.76 14.74
C GLY A 81 -0.91 -3.49 15.23
N LEU A 82 -1.67 -4.09 14.30
CA LEU A 82 -2.97 -4.70 14.54
C LEU A 82 -2.91 -5.97 15.38
N LEU A 83 -1.81 -6.72 15.26
CA LEU A 83 -1.69 -8.03 15.91
C LEU A 83 -1.73 -7.92 17.43
N ARG A 84 -2.59 -8.74 18.03
CA ARG A 84 -2.61 -9.01 19.47
C ARG A 84 -2.62 -10.52 19.68
N GLN A 85 -1.57 -11.04 20.30
CA GLN A 85 -1.46 -12.46 20.64
C GLN A 85 -1.92 -12.77 22.07
N GLY A 86 -2.20 -11.73 22.88
CA GLY A 86 -2.67 -11.90 24.26
C GLY A 86 -1.62 -12.54 25.17
N ASN A 87 -0.34 -12.33 24.87
CA ASN A 87 0.80 -12.85 25.61
C ASN A 87 1.66 -11.67 26.07
N GLU A 88 1.67 -11.42 27.38
CA GLU A 88 2.36 -10.28 27.99
C GLU A 88 3.88 -10.29 27.73
N GLU A 89 4.51 -11.47 27.67
CA GLU A 89 5.95 -11.58 27.38
C GLU A 89 6.24 -11.19 25.93
N TYR A 90 5.42 -11.67 24.99
CA TYR A 90 5.51 -11.30 23.59
C TYR A 90 5.26 -9.80 23.40
N ASP A 91 4.22 -9.25 24.02
CA ASP A 91 3.86 -7.83 23.91
C ASP A 91 4.99 -6.95 24.46
N ALA A 92 5.61 -7.33 25.58
CA ALA A 92 6.77 -6.64 26.14
C ALA A 92 8.00 -6.68 25.22
N LYS A 93 8.33 -7.84 24.63
CA LYS A 93 9.44 -7.98 23.67
C LYS A 93 9.19 -7.14 22.41
N ARG A 94 7.96 -7.12 21.91
CA ARG A 94 7.56 -6.33 20.74
C ARG A 94 7.70 -4.84 21.01
N GLU A 95 7.24 -4.37 22.17
CA GLU A 95 7.38 -2.97 22.58
C GLU A 95 8.86 -2.59 22.71
N ALA A 96 9.68 -3.45 23.32
CA ALA A 96 11.12 -3.20 23.42
C ALA A 96 11.81 -3.08 22.05
N LEU A 97 11.45 -3.92 21.08
CA LEU A 97 11.94 -3.80 19.70
C LEU A 97 11.53 -2.47 19.07
N TYR A 98 10.26 -2.08 19.23
CA TYR A 98 9.76 -0.81 18.69
C TYR A 98 10.50 0.40 19.31
N GLN A 99 10.64 0.44 20.63
CA GLN A 99 11.34 1.52 21.34
C GLN A 99 12.82 1.64 20.94
N HIS A 100 13.45 0.53 20.54
CA HIS A 100 14.84 0.54 20.07
C HIS A 100 14.96 1.02 18.62
N TYR A 101 14.20 0.43 17.69
CA TYR A 101 14.39 0.64 16.26
C TYR A 101 13.61 1.79 15.67
N HIS A 102 12.46 2.17 16.22
CA HIS A 102 11.66 3.27 15.68
C HIS A 102 12.41 4.62 15.72
N PRO A 103 13.14 5.00 16.79
CA PRO A 103 13.97 6.21 16.77
C PRO A 103 15.06 6.18 15.68
N ILE A 104 15.59 5.00 15.37
CA ILE A 104 16.61 4.78 14.32
C ILE A 104 15.99 4.98 12.93
N GLU A 105 14.80 4.43 12.70
CA GLU A 105 14.03 4.56 11.46
C GLU A 105 13.86 6.04 11.07
N ILE A 106 13.42 6.86 12.04
CA ILE A 106 13.10 8.28 11.81
C ILE A 106 14.33 9.21 11.91
N CYS A 107 15.49 8.70 12.35
CA CYS A 107 16.69 9.52 12.54
C CYS A 107 17.25 10.03 11.19
N PRO A 108 17.31 11.35 10.92
CA PRO A 108 17.79 11.87 9.64
C PRO A 108 19.31 11.73 9.46
N ASP A 109 20.06 11.54 10.56
CA ASP A 109 21.52 11.56 10.56
C ASP A 109 22.15 10.21 10.21
N ILE A 110 21.37 9.13 10.24
CA ILE A 110 21.85 7.79 9.91
C ILE A 110 21.83 7.62 8.37
N PRO A 111 22.97 7.28 7.75
CA PRO A 111 23.03 7.04 6.31
C PRO A 111 22.03 5.97 5.87
N LEU A 112 21.39 6.17 4.70
CA LEU A 112 20.34 5.26 4.20
C LEU A 112 20.81 3.80 4.09
N SER A 113 22.06 3.57 3.69
CA SER A 113 22.63 2.21 3.56
C SER A 113 22.83 1.51 4.90
N GLU A 114 23.19 2.25 5.95
CA GLU A 114 23.32 1.73 7.31
C GLU A 114 21.93 1.51 7.92
N LYS A 115 21.04 2.51 7.77
CA LYS A 115 19.65 2.42 8.20
C LYS A 115 18.94 1.23 7.57
N ALA A 116 19.18 0.94 6.29
CA ALA A 116 18.59 -0.21 5.60
C ALA A 116 18.93 -1.54 6.30
N LYS A 117 20.18 -1.74 6.74
CA LYS A 117 20.59 -2.94 7.46
C LYS A 117 19.92 -3.05 8.83
N LEU A 118 19.78 -1.93 9.54
CA LEU A 118 19.10 -1.88 10.83
C LEU A 118 17.60 -2.15 10.70
N MET A 119 16.97 -1.70 9.61
CA MET A 119 15.56 -2.02 9.30
C MET A 119 15.37 -3.48 8.90
N GLU A 120 16.32 -4.07 8.16
CA GLU A 120 16.33 -5.51 7.87
C GLU A 120 16.39 -6.33 9.17
N GLU A 121 17.31 -5.98 10.08
CA GLU A 121 17.43 -6.61 11.40
C GLU A 121 16.16 -6.45 12.24
N TRP A 122 15.55 -5.26 12.25
CA TRP A 122 14.32 -5.02 12.99
C TRP A 122 13.17 -5.89 12.49
N TRP A 123 12.98 -5.98 11.17
CA TRP A 123 11.94 -6.83 10.60
C TRP A 123 12.20 -8.30 10.86
N GLU A 124 13.44 -8.77 10.72
CA GLU A 124 13.81 -10.17 11.02
C GLU A 124 13.52 -10.53 12.49
N LYS A 125 13.89 -9.65 13.43
CA LYS A 125 13.58 -9.82 14.85
C LYS A 125 12.08 -9.81 15.12
N THR A 126 11.34 -8.90 14.47
CA THR A 126 9.88 -8.80 14.61
C THR A 126 9.19 -10.06 14.07
N HIS A 127 9.60 -10.56 12.91
CA HIS A 127 9.11 -11.80 12.32
C HIS A 127 9.45 -13.02 13.18
N GLY A 128 10.68 -13.11 13.69
CA GLY A 128 11.10 -14.15 14.62
C GLY A 128 10.25 -14.17 15.89
N LEU A 129 9.97 -12.98 16.45
CA LEU A 129 9.12 -12.83 17.62
C LEU A 129 7.67 -13.27 17.35
N LEU A 130 7.13 -13.02 16.15
CA LEU A 130 5.80 -13.50 15.75
C LEU A 130 5.71 -15.03 15.72
N ILE A 131 6.77 -15.70 15.27
CA ILE A 131 6.89 -17.17 15.26
C ILE A 131 7.01 -17.69 16.68
N GLU A 132 7.91 -17.11 17.50
CA GLU A 132 8.12 -17.47 18.91
C GLU A 132 6.82 -17.34 19.72
N GLY A 133 6.09 -16.23 19.53
CA GLY A 133 4.80 -15.97 20.16
C GLY A 133 3.68 -16.90 19.69
N GLY A 134 3.91 -17.70 18.65
CA GLY A 134 2.99 -18.74 18.20
C GLY A 134 1.76 -18.19 17.50
N LEU A 135 1.91 -17.14 16.68
CA LEU A 135 0.81 -16.53 15.93
C LEU A 135 -0.02 -17.60 15.20
N THR A 136 -1.34 -17.50 15.25
CA THR A 136 -2.24 -18.34 14.45
C THR A 136 -3.04 -17.52 13.47
N TYR A 137 -3.55 -18.17 12.42
CA TYR A 137 -4.46 -17.54 11.47
C TYR A 137 -5.73 -17.00 12.16
N GLU A 138 -6.27 -17.74 13.13
CA GLU A 138 -7.42 -17.30 13.93
C GLU A 138 -7.11 -16.01 14.71
N ALA A 139 -5.92 -15.90 15.29
CA ALA A 139 -5.49 -14.69 16.00
C ALA A 139 -5.40 -13.48 15.06
N ILE A 140 -5.01 -13.68 13.80
CA ILE A 140 -5.03 -12.63 12.76
C ILE A 140 -6.47 -12.19 12.48
N THR A 141 -7.36 -13.13 12.17
CA THR A 141 -8.76 -12.83 11.89
C THR A 141 -9.42 -12.06 13.02
N LYS A 142 -9.19 -12.48 14.28
CA LYS A 142 -9.69 -11.78 15.46
C LYS A 142 -9.07 -10.40 15.63
N SER A 143 -7.75 -10.29 15.50
CA SER A 143 -7.05 -9.00 15.60
C SER A 143 -7.58 -7.98 14.60
N VAL A 144 -7.83 -8.39 13.35
CA VAL A 144 -8.38 -7.51 12.30
C VAL A 144 -9.84 -7.14 12.58
N SER A 145 -10.64 -8.07 13.10
CA SER A 145 -12.02 -7.81 13.48
C SER A 145 -12.09 -6.71 14.54
N ASP A 146 -11.28 -6.85 15.59
CA ASP A 146 -11.25 -5.96 16.76
C ASP A 146 -10.49 -4.65 16.51
N ALA A 147 -9.74 -4.57 15.40
CA ALA A 147 -8.89 -3.43 15.10
C ALA A 147 -9.66 -2.18 14.70
N ALA A 148 -9.17 -1.05 15.22
CA ALA A 148 -9.54 0.30 14.79
C ALA A 148 -8.74 0.71 13.55
N ILE A 149 -8.96 0.00 12.43
CA ILE A 149 -8.37 0.31 11.12
C ILE A 149 -9.45 0.72 10.13
N ALA A 150 -9.18 1.79 9.40
CA ALA A 150 -10.08 2.34 8.40
C ALA A 150 -9.31 2.77 7.15
N PHE A 151 -9.93 2.56 5.99
CA PHE A 151 -9.43 3.10 4.74
C PHE A 151 -9.58 4.63 4.70
N ARG A 152 -8.66 5.28 3.98
CA ARG A 152 -8.85 6.68 3.61
C ARG A 152 -10.11 6.84 2.78
N GLU A 153 -10.77 7.99 2.93
CA GLU A 153 -11.95 8.30 2.13
C GLU A 153 -11.58 8.29 0.63
N GLY A 154 -12.40 7.67 -0.21
CA GLY A 154 -12.17 7.58 -1.65
C GLY A 154 -11.40 6.33 -2.10
N VAL A 155 -10.87 5.50 -1.18
CA VAL A 155 -10.10 4.29 -1.57
C VAL A 155 -10.99 3.25 -2.25
N VAL A 156 -12.21 3.01 -1.73
CA VAL A 156 -13.14 2.05 -2.33
C VAL A 156 -13.54 2.53 -3.72
N GLU A 157 -13.92 3.79 -3.84
CA GLU A 157 -14.32 4.42 -5.10
C GLU A 157 -13.18 4.44 -6.12
N LEU A 158 -11.94 4.64 -5.66
CA LEU A 158 -10.75 4.50 -6.49
C LEU A 158 -10.60 3.07 -7.01
N PHE A 159 -10.71 2.06 -6.15
CA PHE A 159 -10.59 0.66 -6.57
C PHE A 159 -11.69 0.27 -7.56
N GLU A 160 -12.93 0.71 -7.34
CA GLU A 160 -14.04 0.50 -8.28
C GLU A 160 -13.75 1.14 -9.63
N TYR A 161 -13.32 2.41 -9.63
CA TYR A 161 -12.99 3.14 -10.85
C TYR A 161 -11.88 2.44 -11.66
N LEU A 162 -10.87 1.91 -10.97
CA LEU A 162 -9.74 1.21 -11.59
C LEU A 162 -10.14 -0.17 -12.11
N GLU A 163 -10.99 -0.90 -11.37
CA GLU A 163 -11.46 -2.24 -11.76
C GLU A 163 -12.33 -2.17 -13.03
N GLU A 164 -13.25 -1.20 -13.11
CA GLU A 164 -14.08 -0.94 -14.30
C GLU A 164 -13.28 -0.70 -15.58
N ARG A 165 -12.01 -0.29 -15.45
CA ARG A 165 -11.10 0.04 -16.55
C ARG A 165 -9.96 -0.97 -16.71
N GLU A 166 -10.00 -2.07 -15.96
CA GLU A 166 -8.97 -3.11 -15.99
C GLU A 166 -7.56 -2.54 -15.69
N ILE A 167 -7.50 -1.50 -14.85
CA ILE A 167 -6.26 -0.87 -14.40
C ILE A 167 -5.77 -1.62 -13.15
N PRO A 168 -4.57 -2.21 -13.16
CA PRO A 168 -4.07 -2.98 -12.04
C PRO A 168 -3.65 -2.07 -10.91
N VAL A 169 -3.82 -2.58 -9.69
CA VAL A 169 -3.32 -1.99 -8.46
C VAL A 169 -2.35 -2.97 -7.83
N LEU A 170 -1.11 -2.55 -7.68
CA LEU A 170 -0.11 -3.26 -6.90
C LEU A 170 -0.02 -2.62 -5.52
N VAL A 171 -0.50 -3.31 -4.50
CA VAL A 171 -0.28 -2.94 -3.10
C VAL A 171 1.07 -3.48 -2.70
N PHE A 172 2.06 -2.60 -2.57
CA PHE A 172 3.45 -2.95 -2.25
C PHE A 172 3.80 -2.43 -0.86
N SER A 173 3.75 -3.34 0.12
CA SER A 173 3.85 -2.99 1.53
C SER A 173 5.00 -3.70 2.23
N ALA A 174 5.69 -2.99 3.12
CA ALA A 174 6.62 -3.57 4.09
C ALA A 174 5.89 -4.21 5.29
N GLY A 175 4.56 -4.20 5.27
CA GLY A 175 3.69 -4.81 6.26
C GLY A 175 3.63 -6.34 6.19
N LEU A 176 2.51 -6.89 6.65
CA LEU A 176 2.23 -8.32 6.69
C LEU A 176 1.11 -8.66 5.69
N ALA A 177 1.42 -9.45 4.67
CA ALA A 177 0.52 -9.69 3.54
C ALA A 177 -0.82 -10.32 3.97
N ASP A 178 -0.76 -11.32 4.84
CA ASP A 178 -1.93 -12.05 5.34
C ASP A 178 -2.88 -11.16 6.16
N ILE A 179 -2.34 -10.15 6.83
CA ILE A 179 -3.12 -9.15 7.56
C ILE A 179 -3.74 -8.14 6.60
N ILE A 180 -2.98 -7.67 5.60
CA ILE A 180 -3.49 -6.73 4.59
C ILE A 180 -4.68 -7.34 3.85
N GLU A 181 -4.54 -8.59 3.42
CA GLU A 181 -5.61 -9.32 2.73
C GLU A 181 -6.81 -9.57 3.65
N GLU A 182 -6.57 -9.86 4.93
CA GLU A 182 -7.64 -9.99 5.91
C GLU A 182 -8.37 -8.66 6.17
N VAL A 183 -7.64 -7.54 6.22
CA VAL A 183 -8.22 -6.20 6.32
C VAL A 183 -9.06 -5.89 5.07
N PHE A 184 -8.57 -6.21 3.87
CA PHE A 184 -9.38 -6.10 2.65
C PHE A 184 -10.66 -6.92 2.76
N ARG A 185 -10.55 -8.19 3.15
CA ARG A 185 -11.70 -9.09 3.28
C ARG A 185 -12.75 -8.59 4.27
N GLN A 186 -12.32 -8.11 5.44
CA GLN A 186 -13.22 -7.72 6.52
C GLN A 186 -13.74 -6.28 6.41
N LYS A 187 -12.93 -5.35 5.89
CA LYS A 187 -13.20 -3.90 5.97
C LYS A 187 -13.55 -3.24 4.63
N LEU A 188 -13.25 -3.83 3.48
CA LEU A 188 -13.70 -3.29 2.18
C LEU A 188 -15.12 -3.72 1.81
N HIS A 189 -15.61 -4.82 2.39
CA HIS A 189 -16.92 -5.44 2.06
C HIS A 189 -17.12 -5.76 0.56
N LYS A 190 -16.06 -5.66 -0.25
CA LYS A 190 -16.02 -5.92 -1.69
C LYS A 190 -14.65 -6.49 -2.06
N THR A 191 -14.64 -7.45 -2.97
CA THR A 191 -13.42 -8.04 -3.53
C THR A 191 -13.11 -7.41 -4.88
N PHE A 192 -11.85 -7.10 -5.13
CA PHE A 192 -11.37 -6.47 -6.35
C PHE A 192 -10.38 -7.39 -7.06
N LYS A 193 -10.63 -7.70 -8.33
CA LYS A 193 -9.81 -8.65 -9.11
C LYS A 193 -8.53 -8.02 -9.65
N ASN A 194 -8.51 -6.71 -9.79
CA ASN A 194 -7.38 -5.94 -10.31
C ASN A 194 -6.34 -5.59 -9.24
N ILE A 195 -6.55 -5.99 -7.98
CA ILE A 195 -5.62 -5.70 -6.87
C ILE A 195 -4.73 -6.91 -6.60
N LYS A 196 -3.42 -6.67 -6.51
CA LYS A 196 -2.41 -7.65 -6.08
C LYS A 196 -1.64 -7.13 -4.88
N VAL A 197 -1.39 -8.00 -3.92
CA VAL A 197 -0.61 -7.67 -2.72
C VAL A 197 0.78 -8.31 -2.81
N VAL A 198 1.80 -7.47 -2.72
CA VAL A 198 3.20 -7.83 -2.53
C VAL A 198 3.65 -7.29 -1.18
N SER A 199 3.89 -8.20 -0.23
CA SER A 199 4.27 -7.88 1.14
C SER A 199 4.86 -9.12 1.84
N ASN A 200 5.26 -9.01 3.11
CA ASN A 200 5.84 -10.13 3.85
C ASN A 200 4.77 -11.20 4.10
N ARG A 201 4.90 -12.35 3.43
CA ARG A 201 3.93 -13.45 3.48
C ARG A 201 4.31 -14.47 4.55
N MET A 202 3.34 -14.82 5.40
CA MET A 202 3.47 -15.86 6.39
C MET A 202 3.33 -17.27 5.80
N VAL A 203 3.97 -18.24 6.45
CA VAL A 203 3.80 -19.67 6.20
C VAL A 203 3.22 -20.29 7.47
N PHE A 204 2.05 -20.92 7.33
CA PHE A 204 1.38 -21.63 8.42
C PHE A 204 1.53 -23.14 8.25
N ASN A 205 1.60 -23.86 9.36
CA ASN A 205 1.52 -25.32 9.37
C ASN A 205 0.06 -25.80 9.30
N GLU A 206 -0.15 -27.13 9.36
CA GLU A 206 -1.49 -27.75 9.29
C GLU A 206 -2.41 -27.34 10.44
N GLU A 207 -1.84 -27.03 11.61
CA GLU A 207 -2.56 -26.52 12.78
C GLU A 207 -2.84 -25.00 12.71
N GLY A 208 -2.48 -24.33 11.61
CA GLY A 208 -2.72 -22.91 11.41
C GLY A 208 -1.80 -21.99 12.22
N ARG A 209 -0.64 -22.50 12.68
CA ARG A 209 0.40 -21.76 13.40
C ARG A 209 1.49 -21.26 12.47
N LEU A 210 1.89 -20.01 12.64
CA LEU A 210 2.99 -19.37 11.91
C LEU A 210 4.31 -20.10 12.21
N ILE A 211 5.02 -20.50 11.16
CA ILE A 211 6.31 -21.18 11.27
C ILE A 211 7.44 -20.47 10.51
N ALA A 212 7.13 -19.66 9.50
CA ALA A 212 8.13 -18.96 8.69
C ALA A 212 7.52 -17.81 7.90
N PHE A 213 8.37 -17.02 7.24
CA PHE A 213 8.00 -16.06 6.22
C PHE A 213 8.56 -16.49 4.86
N LYS A 214 7.83 -16.23 3.78
CA LYS A 214 8.29 -16.56 2.41
C LYS A 214 9.19 -15.49 1.85
N GLY A 215 10.21 -15.90 1.12
CA GLY A 215 11.07 -15.01 0.35
C GLY A 215 11.96 -14.13 1.23
N LYS A 216 12.46 -13.03 0.65
CA LYS A 216 13.25 -12.04 1.36
C LYS A 216 12.34 -11.02 2.05
N THR A 217 12.74 -10.61 3.25
CA THR A 217 12.09 -9.55 4.02
C THR A 217 11.98 -8.23 3.22
N ILE A 218 10.77 -7.69 3.15
CA ILE A 218 10.46 -6.35 2.64
C ILE A 218 10.35 -5.41 3.84
N HIS A 219 11.21 -4.40 3.89
CA HIS A 219 11.21 -3.35 4.91
C HIS A 219 11.10 -1.96 4.25
N VAL A 220 10.98 -0.92 5.08
CA VAL A 220 10.67 0.45 4.65
C VAL A 220 11.66 1.10 3.66
N LEU A 221 12.85 0.51 3.45
CA LEU A 221 13.92 1.05 2.59
C LEU A 221 14.34 0.14 1.43
N ASN A 222 13.71 -1.02 1.24
CA ASN A 222 14.05 -1.94 0.15
C ASN A 222 12.89 -2.24 -0.80
N LYS A 223 11.84 -1.42 -0.80
CA LYS A 223 10.72 -1.51 -1.73
C LYS A 223 11.17 -1.09 -3.14
N ASN A 224 11.67 -2.03 -3.92
CA ASN A 224 12.11 -1.84 -5.31
C ASN A 224 11.83 -3.12 -6.15
N GLU A 225 12.18 -3.13 -7.45
CA GLU A 225 12.02 -4.31 -8.31
C GLU A 225 12.58 -5.60 -7.71
N HIS A 226 13.73 -5.56 -7.02
CA HIS A 226 14.27 -6.78 -6.40
C HIS A 226 13.33 -7.33 -5.33
N ALA A 227 12.66 -6.48 -4.56
CA ALA A 227 11.65 -6.93 -3.61
C ALA A 227 10.37 -7.44 -4.32
N LEU A 228 10.07 -6.98 -5.53
CA LEU A 228 8.95 -7.50 -6.34
C LEU A 228 9.27 -8.88 -6.94
N ASP A 229 10.44 -9.05 -7.55
CA ASP A 229 10.89 -10.33 -8.12
C ASP A 229 11.01 -11.41 -7.02
N MET A 230 11.40 -11.02 -5.80
CA MET A 230 11.51 -11.91 -4.65
C MET A 230 10.16 -12.29 -4.00
N ALA A 231 9.10 -11.49 -4.23
CA ALA A 231 7.74 -11.76 -3.75
C ALA A 231 6.86 -12.46 -4.79
N ALA A 232 7.27 -12.45 -6.07
CA ALA A 232 6.51 -12.95 -7.20
C ALA A 232 6.22 -14.48 -7.24
N PRO A 233 7.02 -15.41 -6.65
CA PRO A 233 6.69 -16.84 -6.75
C PRO A 233 5.76 -17.36 -5.63
N VAL A 234 5.07 -16.48 -4.90
CA VAL A 234 4.39 -16.86 -3.64
C VAL A 234 2.90 -17.21 -3.81
N HIS A 235 2.27 -16.74 -4.89
CA HIS A 235 0.85 -16.96 -5.19
C HIS A 235 0.67 -18.12 -6.16
N GLY A 236 0.71 -19.34 -5.65
CA GLY A 236 0.30 -20.53 -6.39
C GLY A 236 -0.54 -21.42 -5.49
N ASN A 237 -1.83 -21.55 -5.79
CA ASN A 237 -2.58 -22.73 -5.37
C ASN A 237 -1.99 -23.93 -6.13
N PRO A 238 -1.61 -25.02 -5.46
CA PRO A 238 -1.19 -26.24 -6.14
C PRO A 238 -2.43 -26.87 -6.77
N GLY A 239 -2.74 -26.53 -8.02
CA GLY A 239 -3.85 -27.15 -8.73
C GLY A 239 -4.41 -26.47 -9.99
N ASP A 240 -3.98 -25.26 -10.38
CA ASP A 240 -4.48 -24.66 -11.63
C ASP A 240 -3.71 -25.22 -12.86
N PRO A 241 -4.35 -25.96 -13.78
CA PRO A 241 -3.71 -26.54 -14.96
C PRO A 241 -3.49 -25.53 -16.10
N ASN A 242 -4.07 -24.33 -16.01
CA ASN A 242 -3.87 -23.27 -16.99
C ASN A 242 -2.69 -22.41 -16.57
N GLY A 243 -1.52 -22.77 -17.10
CA GLY A 243 -0.20 -22.28 -16.72
C GLY A 243 -0.09 -20.78 -16.40
N PHE A 244 0.82 -20.52 -15.44
CA PHE A 244 1.44 -19.28 -15.00
C PHE A 244 1.82 -18.29 -16.12
N MET A 245 0.85 -17.75 -16.86
CA MET A 245 1.13 -16.73 -17.86
C MET A 245 1.18 -15.36 -17.19
N ASP A 246 2.37 -15.05 -16.65
CA ASP A 246 3.04 -13.76 -16.89
C ASP A 246 2.30 -12.48 -16.40
N ASP A 247 1.56 -12.62 -15.30
CA ASP A 247 0.69 -11.58 -14.75
C ASP A 247 1.47 -10.37 -14.16
N TYR A 248 2.78 -10.54 -13.92
CA TYR A 248 3.73 -9.49 -13.57
C TYR A 248 4.35 -8.81 -14.80
N SER A 249 4.45 -9.50 -15.95
CA SER A 249 4.83 -8.83 -17.18
C SER A 249 3.78 -7.81 -17.61
N LEU A 250 2.53 -7.98 -17.19
CA LEU A 250 1.46 -6.99 -17.36
C LEU A 250 1.68 -5.70 -16.54
N VAL A 251 2.42 -5.76 -15.43
CA VAL A 251 2.87 -4.59 -14.65
C VAL A 251 4.09 -3.96 -15.33
N LYS A 252 5.07 -4.79 -15.74
CA LYS A 252 6.29 -4.32 -16.44
C LYS A 252 6.03 -3.70 -17.83
N LYS A 253 4.95 -4.08 -18.52
CA LYS A 253 4.53 -3.51 -19.81
C LYS A 253 3.77 -2.19 -19.69
N ARG A 254 3.39 -1.79 -18.47
CA ARG A 254 2.55 -0.61 -18.24
C ARG A 254 3.36 0.64 -17.96
N THR A 255 3.38 1.58 -18.90
CA THR A 255 4.33 2.70 -18.86
C THR A 255 3.80 3.95 -18.15
N ASN A 256 2.55 3.94 -17.68
CA ASN A 256 1.95 5.08 -16.97
C ASN A 256 1.69 4.70 -15.50
N VAL A 257 2.54 5.17 -14.58
CA VAL A 257 2.53 4.77 -13.16
C VAL A 257 2.03 5.89 -12.23
N LEU A 258 0.96 5.62 -11.49
CA LEU A 258 0.55 6.41 -10.33
C LEU A 258 1.09 5.74 -9.06
N LEU A 259 1.98 6.43 -8.36
CA LEU A 259 2.63 5.96 -7.14
C LEU A 259 2.03 6.67 -5.92
N LEU A 260 1.58 5.90 -4.93
CA LEU A 260 0.99 6.40 -3.70
C LEU A 260 1.82 5.88 -2.51
N GLY A 261 2.28 6.78 -1.64
CA GLY A 261 3.09 6.40 -0.47
C GLY A 261 3.08 7.48 0.61
N ASP A 262 3.49 7.13 1.83
CA ASP A 262 3.61 8.05 2.96
C ASP A 262 5.05 8.11 3.51
N HIS A 263 5.92 7.21 3.07
CA HIS A 263 7.34 7.20 3.39
C HIS A 263 8.23 7.53 2.18
N ILE A 264 9.39 8.15 2.40
CA ILE A 264 10.34 8.47 1.32
C ILE A 264 10.78 7.22 0.55
N GLY A 265 10.92 6.09 1.24
CA GLY A 265 11.26 4.79 0.66
C GLY A 265 10.22 4.27 -0.34
N ASP A 266 8.98 4.75 -0.29
CA ASP A 266 7.93 4.35 -1.25
C ASP A 266 8.20 4.87 -2.66
N LEU A 267 9.05 5.91 -2.80
CA LEU A 267 9.50 6.36 -4.11
C LEU A 267 10.19 5.24 -4.90
N GLY A 268 10.81 4.27 -4.22
CA GLY A 268 11.46 3.13 -4.84
C GLY A 268 10.51 2.07 -5.39
N MET A 269 9.22 2.10 -5.04
CA MET A 269 8.25 1.04 -5.43
C MET A 269 8.09 0.90 -6.96
N SER A 270 8.48 1.93 -7.72
CA SER A 270 8.48 1.93 -9.18
C SER A 270 9.87 1.69 -9.80
N ASP A 271 10.92 1.52 -9.00
CA ASP A 271 12.28 1.27 -9.48
C ASP A 271 12.31 -0.09 -10.18
N GLY A 272 12.90 -0.13 -11.38
CA GLY A 272 12.92 -1.31 -12.25
C GLY A 272 11.73 -1.45 -13.21
N LEU A 273 10.74 -0.53 -13.14
CA LEU A 273 9.72 -0.40 -14.18
C LEU A 273 10.17 0.58 -15.26
N ASN A 274 9.99 0.20 -16.52
CA ASN A 274 10.09 1.13 -17.64
C ASN A 274 8.78 1.92 -17.73
N TYR A 275 8.81 3.20 -17.35
CA TYR A 275 7.67 4.11 -17.44
C TYR A 275 7.95 5.34 -18.30
N ASP A 276 6.95 5.72 -19.11
CA ASP A 276 6.92 6.96 -19.88
C ASP A 276 6.48 8.12 -18.99
N ASN A 277 5.49 7.86 -18.13
CA ASN A 277 4.96 8.84 -17.20
C ASN A 277 4.83 8.27 -15.79
N ARG A 278 5.28 9.04 -14.80
CA ARG A 278 5.14 8.72 -13.37
C ARG A 278 4.60 9.91 -12.59
N ILE A 279 3.52 9.71 -11.85
CA ILE A 279 3.03 10.66 -10.85
C ILE A 279 3.27 10.01 -9.49
N ALA A 280 4.04 10.66 -8.62
CA ALA A 280 4.19 10.23 -7.23
C ALA A 280 3.41 11.18 -6.31
N VAL A 281 2.60 10.60 -5.44
CA VAL A 281 1.80 11.30 -4.43
C VAL A 281 2.27 10.83 -3.06
N GLY A 282 2.86 11.77 -2.31
CA GLY A 282 3.29 11.56 -0.93
C GLY A 282 2.22 12.04 0.05
N PHE A 283 1.78 11.18 0.97
CA PHE A 283 0.91 11.56 2.07
C PHE A 283 1.75 12.05 3.25
N LEU A 284 2.08 13.34 3.25
CA LEU A 284 2.82 13.95 4.35
C LEU A 284 1.92 14.11 5.58
N LEU A 285 2.42 13.64 6.72
CA LEU A 285 1.69 13.62 7.98
C LEU A 285 2.37 14.60 8.92
N VAL A 286 1.67 15.70 9.20
CA VAL A 286 2.15 16.76 10.08
C VAL A 286 1.34 16.67 11.37
N THR A 287 1.99 16.30 12.47
CA THR A 287 1.44 16.53 13.82
C THR A 287 1.54 18.02 14.12
N PHE A 288 0.38 18.67 14.27
CA PHE A 288 0.27 20.05 14.76
C PHE A 288 0.12 20.06 16.28
#